data_AF-A0A382HE01-F1
#
_entry.id   AF-A0A382HE01-F1
#
_cell.length_a   1.000
_cell.length_b   1.000
_cell.length_c   1.000
_cell.angle_alpha   90.00
_cell.angle_beta   90.00
_cell.angle_gamma   90.00
#
_symmetry.space_group_name_H-M   'P 1'
#
loop_
_entity.id
_entity.type
_entity.pdbx_description
1 polymer ?
#
loop_
_entity_poly.entity_id
_entity_poly.type
_entity_poly.pdbx_seq_one_letter_code
_entity_poly.pdbx_strand_id
1 'polypeptide(L)' 'VERKIKLLIEYEGSAYHGWQFQRNGLSIQEVLEKCIQKTVKQKITLHGSGRT' A
#
# COMPACT_ATOMS: atom_id res chain seq x y z
N VAL A 1 8.68 -18.70 8.31
CA VAL A 1 7.77 -19.08 7.20
C VAL A 1 7.13 -17.83 6.68
N GLU A 2 7.29 -17.54 5.39
CA GLU A 2 6.65 -16.40 4.73
C GLU A 2 5.17 -16.72 4.47
N ARG A 3 4.27 -15.76 4.71
CA ARG A 3 2.82 -15.92 4.52
C ARG A 3 2.32 -14.90 3.50
N LYS A 4 1.53 -15.37 2.52
CA LYS A 4 0.78 -14.50 1.62
C LYS A 4 -0.59 -14.23 2.21
N ILE A 5 -0.89 -12.95 2.44
CA ILE A 5 -2.15 -12.52 3.05
C ILE A 5 -2.88 -11.66 2.02
N LYS A 6 -4.13 -12.00 1.71
CA LYS A 6 -5.01 -11.16 0.90
C LYS A 6 -5.68 -10.13 1.81
N LEU A 7 -5.58 -8.86 1.43
CA LEU A 7 -6.31 -7.77 2.08
C LEU A 7 -7.44 -7.31 1.15
N LEU A 8 -8.61 -7.06 1.73
CA LEU A 8 -9.65 -6.25 1.09
C LEU A 8 -9.61 -4.89 1.78
N ILE A 9 -9.57 -3.82 0.99
CA ILE A 9 -9.34 -2.47 1.48
C ILE A 9 -10.29 -1.50 0.78
N GLU A 10 -10.63 -0.44 1.51
CA GLU A 10 -11.38 0.70 1.03
C GLU A 10 -10.60 1.96 1.40
N TYR A 11 -10.65 2.97 0.53
CA TYR A 11 -10.01 4.27 0.77
C TYR A 11 -10.77 5.37 0.04
N GLU A 12 -10.68 6.58 0.59
CA GLU A 12 -11.06 7.81 -0.10
C GLU A 12 -9.83 8.32 -0.86
N GLY A 13 -9.97 8.54 -2.17
CA GLY A 13 -8.85 8.77 -3.08
C GLY A 13 -8.45 10.23 -3.25
N SER A 14 -9.26 11.21 -2.82
CA SER A 14 -9.10 12.63 -3.18
C SER A 14 -7.78 13.25 -2.72
N ALA A 15 -7.21 12.77 -1.62
CA ALA A 15 -5.94 13.26 -1.07
C ALA A 15 -4.70 12.53 -1.63
N TYR A 16 -4.90 11.56 -2.53
CA TYR A 16 -3.84 10.68 -3.01
C TYR A 16 -3.71 10.74 -4.51
N HIS A 17 -2.48 10.52 -4.99
CA HIS A 17 -2.20 10.49 -6.41
C HIS A 17 -2.31 9.04 -6.90
N GLY A 18 -3.50 8.45 -6.72
CA GLY A 18 -3.79 7.08 -7.14
C GLY A 18 -3.14 5.98 -6.29
N TRP A 19 -3.19 4.76 -6.81
CA TRP A 19 -2.78 3.56 -6.08
C TRP A 19 -1.26 3.39 -5.97
N GLN A 20 -0.57 3.41 -7.11
CA GLN A 20 0.81 2.97 -7.21
C GLN A 20 1.78 4.04 -6.67
N PHE A 21 2.84 3.62 -5.98
CA PHE A 21 3.91 4.54 -5.59
C PHE A 21 4.46 5.30 -6.80
N GLN A 22 4.58 6.61 -6.64
CA GLN A 22 5.18 7.51 -7.61
C GLN A 22 5.90 8.66 -6.91
N ARG A 23 6.87 9.28 -7.60
CA ARG A 23 7.75 10.30 -7.01
C ARG A 23 7.08 11.65 -6.78
N ASN A 24 5.99 11.91 -7.49
CA ASN A 24 5.33 13.21 -7.62
C ASN A 24 4.13 13.40 -6.68
N GLY A 25 3.79 12.41 -5.85
CA GLY A 25 2.66 12.53 -4.94
C GLY A 25 2.48 11.31 -4.04
N LEU A 26 1.82 11.52 -2.90
CA LEU A 26 1.54 10.45 -1.94
C LEU A 26 0.55 9.45 -2.54
N SER A 27 0.89 8.16 -2.51
CA SER A 27 0.01 7.09 -3.02
C SER A 27 -0.56 6.22 -1.90
N ILE A 28 -1.63 5.49 -2.21
CA ILE A 28 -2.23 4.52 -1.29
C ILE A 28 -1.24 3.40 -0.94
N GLN A 29 -0.52 2.87 -1.94
CA GLN A 29 0.49 1.82 -1.73
C GLN A 29 1.56 2.28 -0.73
N GLU A 30 2.06 3.51 -0.86
CA GLU A 30 3.09 4.04 0.03
C GLU A 30 2.63 4.10 1.49
N VAL A 31 1.41 4.59 1.72
CA VAL A 31 0.84 4.70 3.07
C VAL A 31 0.64 3.32 3.68
N LEU A 32 0.03 2.39 2.93
CA LEU A 32 -0.21 1.03 3.41
C LEU A 32 1.11 0.30 3.70
N GLU A 33 2.09 0.38 2.82
CA GLU A 33 3.40 -0.23 3.04
C GLU A 33 4.06 0.34 4.30
N LYS A 34 4.08 1.66 4.49
CA LYS A 34 4.64 2.29 5.70
C LYS A 34 3.92 1.81 6.98
N CYS A 35 2.60 1.73 6.96
CA CYS A 35 1.82 1.27 8.11
C CYS A 35 2.05 -0.21 8.41
N ILE A 36 2.03 -1.08 7.40
CA ILE A 36 2.25 -2.52 7.57
C ILE A 36 3.68 -2.76 8.07
N GLN A 37 4.69 -2.14 7.47
CA GLN A 37 6.08 -2.27 7.89
C GLN A 37 6.28 -1.88 9.36
N LYS A 38 5.61 -0.83 9.83
CA LYS A 38 5.63 -0.44 11.25
C LYS A 38 5.04 -1.51 12.17
N THR A 39 4.01 -2.22 11.73
CA THR A 39 3.35 -3.29 12.48
C THR A 39 4.17 -4.57 12.49
N VAL A 40 4.67 -5.02 11.34
CA VAL A 40 5.39 -6.29 11.21
C VAL A 40 6.89 -6.19 11.45
N LYS A 41 7.44 -4.97 11.58
CA LYS A 41 8.87 -4.68 11.81
C LYS A 41 9.81 -5.26 10.73
N GLN A 42 9.30 -5.42 9.51
CA GLN A 42 10.06 -5.90 8.36
C GLN A 42 9.67 -5.08 7.12
N LYS A 43 10.59 -4.99 6.16
CA LYS A 43 10.28 -4.42 4.85
C LYS A 43 9.28 -5.34 4.13
N ILE A 44 8.27 -4.75 3.51
CA ILE A 44 7.26 -5.46 2.73
C ILE A 44 7.01 -4.71 1.42
N THR A 45 6.55 -5.45 0.42
CA THR A 45 6.04 -4.91 -0.84
C THR A 45 4.58 -5.34 -0.96
N LEU A 46 3.69 -4.40 -1.23
CA LEU A 46 2.26 -4.66 -1.43
C LEU A 46 1.97 -4.79 -2.93
N HIS A 47 1.29 -5.87 -3.32
CA HIS A 47 0.84 -6.06 -4.70
C HIS A 47 -0.66 -5.76 -4.81
N GLY A 48 -1.01 -4.73 -5.58
CA GLY A 48 -2.41 -4.39 -5.88
C GLY A 48 -3.01 -5.32 -6.94
N SER A 49 -4.33 -5.54 -6.87
CA SER A 49 -5.07 -6.33 -7.88
C SER A 49 -5.34 -5.56 -9.17
N GLY A 50 -5.18 -4.24 -9.17
CA GLY A 50 -5.40 -3.36 -10.30
C GLY A 50 -4.79 -1.98 -10.06
N ARG A 51 -4.94 -1.08 -11.03
CA ARG A 51 -4.53 0.33 -10.92
C ARG A 51 -5.76 1.22 -10.85
N THR A 52 -5.65 2.28 -10.05
CA THR A 52 -6.54 3.45 -10.01
C THR A 52 -5.68 4.70 -10.14
#